data_AF-A0A7X3UIV1-F1
#
_entry.id   AF-A0A7X3UIV1-F1
#
_cell.length_a   1.000
_cell.length_b   1.000
_cell.length_c   1.000
_cell.angle_alpha   90.00
_cell.angle_beta   90.00
_cell.angle_gamma   90.00
#
_symmetry.space_group_name_H-M   'P 1'
#
loop_
_entity.id
_entity.type
_entity.pdbx_description
1 polymer ?
#
loop_
_entity_poly.entity_id
_entity_poly.type
_entity_poly.pdbx_seq_one_letter_code
_entity_poly.pdbx_strand_id
1 'polypeptide(L)' 'MKKLEAIEGVIVLLSAILLLPIWMASSDMIQLPPTLVKVLSFLQYPILVVLGIIFVRRLRRVIHAFRENKNRPGPF' A
#
# COMPACT_ATOMS: atom_id res chain seq x y z
N MET A 1 5.09 6.89 18.78
CA MET A 1 4.58 5.87 17.81
C MET A 1 3.34 6.32 17.04
N LYS A 2 2.29 6.87 17.66
CA LYS A 2 1.03 7.29 16.97
C LYS A 2 1.18 8.23 15.76
N LYS A 3 2.12 9.19 15.79
CA LYS A 3 2.33 10.14 14.67
C LYS A 3 2.85 9.45 13.39
N LEU A 4 3.69 8.42 13.52
CA LEU A 4 4.26 7.71 12.37
C LEU A 4 3.21 6.85 11.66
N GLU A 5 2.31 6.24 12.43
CA GLU A 5 1.19 5.45 11.90
C GLU A 5 0.17 6.31 11.17
N ALA A 6 -0.10 7.52 11.67
CA ALA A 6 -0.96 8.49 10.99
C ALA A 6 -0.36 8.91 9.64
N ILE A 7 0.94 9.16 9.59
CA ILE A 7 1.66 9.49 8.34
C ILE A 7 1.61 8.31 7.35
N GLU A 8 1.85 7.07 7.81
CA GLU A 8 1.70 5.87 6.97
C GLU A 8 0.27 5.74 6.43
N GLY A 9 -0.75 6.04 7.24
CA GLY A 9 -2.14 6.04 6.81
C GLY A 9 -2.43 7.08 5.71
N VAL A 10 -1.91 8.30 5.86
CA VAL A 10 -2.04 9.35 4.83
C VAL A 10 -1.34 8.95 3.54
N ILE A 11 -0.14 8.37 3.61
CA ILE A 11 0.60 7.90 2.43
C ILE A 11 -0.18 6.81 1.70
N VAL A 12 -0.78 5.87 2.43
CA VAL A 12 -1.61 4.81 1.83
C VAL A 12 -2.82 5.42 1.13
N LEU A 13 -3.48 6.40 1.75
CA LEU A 13 -4.65 7.05 1.19
C LEU A 13 -4.32 7.84 -0.08
N LEU A 14 -3.23 8.61 -0.08
CA LEU A 14 -2.71 9.29 -1.27
C LEU A 14 -2.34 8.31 -2.37
N SER A 15 -1.69 7.20 -2.02
CA SER A 15 -1.32 6.16 -2.99
C SER A 15 -2.55 5.51 -3.62
N ALA A 16 -3.60 5.27 -2.85
CA ALA A 16 -4.86 4.73 -3.37
C ALA A 16 -5.54 5.69 -4.37
N ILE A 17 -5.55 6.98 -4.06
CA ILE A 17 -6.09 8.01 -4.98
C ILE A 17 -5.29 8.05 -6.28
N LEU A 18 -3.96 7.96 -6.21
CA LEU A 18 -3.09 7.99 -7.39
C LEU A 18 -3.15 6.71 -8.24
N LEU A 19 -3.46 5.55 -7.62
CA LEU A 19 -3.60 4.28 -8.34
C LEU A 19 -4.95 4.13 -9.05
N LEU A 20 -6.00 4.82 -8.60
CA LEU A 20 -7.33 4.75 -9.22
C LEU A 20 -7.33 5.16 -10.71
N PRO A 21 -6.74 6.30 -11.12
CA PRO A 21 -6.65 6.68 -12.53
C PRO A 21 -5.87 5.67 -13.37
N ILE A 22 -4.79 5.11 -12.80
CA ILE A 22 -3.97 4.09 -13.45
C ILE A 22 -4.81 2.83 -13.69
N TRP A 23 -5.58 2.41 -12.68
CA TRP A 23 -6.47 1.26 -12.79
C TRP A 23 -7.60 1.48 -13.81
N MET A 24 -8.23 2.67 -13.81
CA MET A 24 -9.25 3.04 -14.79
C MET A 24 -8.70 3.05 -16.22
N ALA A 25 -7.49 3.59 -16.42
CA ALA A 25 -6.80 3.57 -17.71
C ALA A 25 -6.45 2.14 -18.15
N SER A 26 -6.04 1.27 -17.22
CA SER A 26 -5.72 -0.13 -17.53
C SER A 26 -6.94 -1.01 -17.80
N SER A 27 -8.13 -0.59 -17.37
CA SER A 27 -9.39 -1.33 -17.54
C SER A 27 -10.15 -0.91 -18.81
N ASP A 28 -9.48 -0.22 -19.75
CA ASP A 28 -10.05 0.36 -20.97
C ASP A 28 -11.29 1.26 -20.75
N MET A 29 -11.55 1.70 -19.51
CA MET A 29 -12.64 2.63 -19.20
C MET A 29 -12.35 4.05 -19.67
N ILE A 30 -11.06 4.39 -19.81
CA ILE A 30 -10.60 5.68 -20.30
C ILE A 30 -9.54 5.44 -21.37
N GLN A 31 -9.80 5.87 -22.60
CA GLN A 31 -8.81 5.83 -23.68
C GLN A 31 -7.81 6.98 -23.48
N LEU A 32 -6.66 6.67 -22.87
CA LEU A 32 -5.54 7.59 -22.76
C LEU A 32 -4.55 7.39 -23.92
N PRO A 33 -3.88 8.47 -24.36
CA PRO A 33 -2.77 8.37 -25.31
C PRO A 33 -1.70 7.37 -24.83
N PRO A 34 -1.11 6.55 -25.73
CA PRO A 34 -0.13 5.52 -25.35
C PRO A 34 1.09 6.07 -24.62
N THR A 35 1.49 7.31 -24.92
CA THR A 35 2.58 8.03 -24.25
C THR A 35 2.25 8.35 -22.79
N LEU A 36 1.02 8.80 -22.51
CA LEU A 36 0.55 9.06 -21.16
C LEU A 36 0.46 7.77 -20.35
N VAL A 37 -0.04 6.67 -20.94
CA VAL A 37 -0.07 5.36 -20.28
C VAL A 37 1.34 4.93 -19.85
N LYS A 38 2.34 5.06 -20.73
CA LYS A 38 3.74 4.75 -20.38
C LYS A 38 4.26 5.57 -19.21
N VAL A 39 3.96 6.87 -19.16
CA VAL A 39 4.37 7.76 -18.06
C VAL A 39 3.66 7.39 -16.76
N LEU A 40 2.36 7.10 -16.81
CA LEU A 40 1.57 6.64 -15.67
C LEU A 40 2.07 5.31 -15.12
N SER A 41 2.36 4.33 -15.99
CA SER A 41 2.95 3.05 -15.59
C SER A 41 4.36 3.22 -15.01
N PHE A 42 5.16 4.16 -15.54
CA PHE A 42 6.48 4.46 -14.98
C PHE A 42 6.36 5.05 -13.56
N LEU A 43 5.43 5.99 -13.34
CA LEU A 43 5.15 6.58 -12.03
C LEU A 43 4.52 5.59 -11.05
N GLN A 44 3.88 4.52 -11.54
CA GLN A 44 3.31 3.47 -10.70
C GLN A 44 4.39 2.70 -9.91
N TYR A 45 5.56 2.47 -10.49
CA TYR A 45 6.64 1.71 -9.84
C TYR A 45 7.05 2.24 -8.46
N PRO A 46 7.42 3.53 -8.30
CA PRO A 46 7.79 4.05 -6.99
C PRO A 46 6.64 3.98 -5.97
N ILE A 47 5.39 4.17 -6.42
CA ILE A 47 4.20 4.03 -5.56
C ILE A 47 4.10 2.60 -5.02
N LEU A 48 4.25 1.60 -5.89
CA LEU A 48 4.23 0.19 -5.51
C LEU A 48 5.36 -0.17 -4.54
N VAL A 49 6.57 0.37 -4.74
CA VAL A 49 7.70 0.16 -3.83
C VAL A 49 7.39 0.72 -2.43
N VAL A 50 6.87 1.95 -2.35
CA VAL A 50 6.50 2.58 -1.07
C VAL A 50 5.40 1.78 -0.36
N LEU A 51 4.35 1.39 -1.09
CA LEU A 51 3.28 0.55 -0.55
C LEU A 51 3.80 -0.81 -0.06
N GLY A 52 4.70 -1.44 -0.82
CA GLY A 52 5.35 -2.69 -0.42
C GLY A 52 6.11 -2.57 0.90
N ILE A 53 6.86 -1.48 1.08
CA ILE A 53 7.59 -1.21 2.34
C ILE A 53 6.62 -1.03 3.51
N ILE A 54 5.55 -0.23 3.33
CA ILE A 54 4.52 -0.03 4.36
C ILE A 54 3.85 -1.36 4.72
N PHE A 55 3.53 -2.17 3.70
CA PHE A 55 2.90 -3.46 3.89
C PHE A 55 3.79 -4.42 4.69
N VAL A 56 5.07 -4.56 4.33
CA VAL A 56 6.02 -5.41 5.08
C VAL A 56 6.17 -4.95 6.53
N ARG A 57 6.20 -3.63 6.78
CA ARG A 57 6.24 -3.08 8.14
C ARG A 57 4.98 -3.42 8.94
N ARG A 58 3.80 -3.26 8.35
CA ARG A 58 2.53 -3.64 8.98
C ARG A 58 2.46 -5.14 9.23
N LEU A 59 2.82 -5.94 8.24
CA LEU A 59 2.82 -7.40 8.33
C LEU A 59 3.74 -7.88 9.44
N ARG A 60 4.94 -7.30 9.57
CA ARG A 60 5.85 -7.59 10.69
C ARG A 60 5.20 -7.34 12.05
N ARG A 61 4.51 -6.21 12.22
CA ARG A 61 3.80 -5.89 13.47
C ARG A 61 2.68 -6.90 13.76
N VAL A 62 1.92 -7.25 12.74
CA VAL A 62 0.85 -8.26 12.83
C VAL A 62 1.43 -9.62 13.23
N ILE A 63 2.49 -10.09 12.55
CA ILE A 63 3.17 -11.37 12.89
C ILE A 63 3.68 -11.37 14.33
N HIS A 64 4.29 -10.27 14.79
CA HIS A 64 4.72 -10.14 16.18
C HIS A 64 3.55 -10.22 17.16
N ALA A 65 2.45 -9.51 16.91
CA ALA A 65 1.26 -9.57 17.74
C ALA A 65 0.64 -10.98 17.77
N PHE A 66 0.58 -11.67 16.63
CA PHE A 66 0.14 -13.06 16.56
C PHE A 66 1.08 -14.02 17.32
N ARG A 67 2.39 -13.81 17.23
CA ARG A 67 3.39 -14.60 17.96
C ARG A 67 3.31 -14.38 19.46
N GLU A 68 3.15 -13.14 19.91
CA GLU A 68 2.93 -12.82 21.33
C GLU A 68 1.63 -13.43 21.85
N ASN A 69 0.56 -13.40 21.05
CA ASN A 69 -0.71 -14.01 21.44
C ASN A 69 -0.62 -15.55 21.52
N LYS A 70 0.17 -16.18 20.63
CA LYS A 70 0.47 -17.61 20.69
C LYS A 70 1.37 -17.99 21.89
N ASN A 71 2.21 -17.08 22.34
CA ASN A 71 3.15 -17.28 23.45
C ASN A 71 2.59 -16.88 24.82
N ARG A 72 1.36 -16.36 24.89
CA ARG A 72 0.64 -16.24 26.16
C ARG A 72 0.02 -17.61 26.46
N PRO A 73 0.48 -18.35 27.49
CA PRO A 73 -0.33 -19.43 28.01
C PRO A 73 -1.64 -18.80 28.47
N GLY A 74 -2.73 -19.10 27.76
CA GLY A 74 -4.05 -18.76 28.25
C GLY A 74 -4.28 -19.47 29.59
N PRO A 75 -5.11 -18.90 30.49
CA PRO A 75 -5.54 -19.61 31.69
C PRO A 75 -6.56 -20.67 31.26
N PHE A 76 -6.08 -21.82 30.82
CA PHE A 76 -6.84 -23.06 30.77
C PHE A 76 -5.95 -24.19 31.25
#